data_AF-A0A8H9W7S8-F1
#
_entry.id   AF-A0A8H9W7S8-F1
#
_cell.length_a   1.000
_cell.length_b   1.000
_cell.length_c   1.000
_cell.angle_alpha   90.00
_cell.angle_beta   90.00
_cell.angle_gamma   90.00
#
_symmetry.space_group_name_H-M   'P 1'
#
loop_
_entity.id
_entity.type
_entity.pdbx_description
1 polymer ?
#
loop_
_entity_poly.entity_id
_entity_poly.type
_entity_poly.pdbx_seq_one_letter_code
_entity_poly.pdbx_strand_id
1 'polypeptide(L)'
;LVDALKESDFALERDGKFFLKISQPIVVHFFEGISVKIFPELTLSVCVTGVFTGEKGILVLGKEEAICDRVIDSFENSVRNSYDIPKFLRDVRENSGILGIVAIAGKVVGTWAKGKLDVL
;
A
#
# COMPACT_ATOMS: atom_id res chain seq x y z
N LEU A 1 0.61 -0.25 -15.97
CA LEU A 1 0.47 -0.64 -14.55
C LEU A 1 1.78 -0.50 -13.77
N VAL A 2 2.94 -0.73 -14.42
CA VAL A 2 4.26 -0.30 -13.92
C VAL A 2 5.07 0.16 -15.13
N ASP A 3 5.67 1.35 -15.10
CA ASP A 3 6.54 1.82 -16.19
C ASP A 3 7.96 1.27 -16.04
N ALA A 4 8.46 0.62 -17.10
CA ALA A 4 9.84 0.18 -17.33
C ALA A 4 10.56 -0.51 -16.15
N LEU A 5 10.53 -1.85 -16.14
CA LEU A 5 11.34 -2.67 -15.23
C LEU A 5 12.72 -2.96 -15.86
N LYS A 6 13.81 -2.80 -15.11
CA LYS A 6 15.15 -3.27 -15.54
C LYS A 6 15.23 -4.80 -15.43
N GLU A 7 16.21 -5.45 -16.08
CA GLU A 7 16.38 -6.92 -16.07
C GLU A 7 16.44 -7.56 -14.67
N SER A 8 16.81 -6.81 -13.63
CA SER A 8 16.85 -7.28 -12.23
C SER A 8 15.53 -7.07 -11.45
N ASP A 9 14.60 -6.32 -12.03
CA ASP A 9 13.34 -5.96 -11.40
C ASP A 9 12.28 -7.02 -11.76
N PHE A 10 11.41 -7.30 -10.80
CA PHE A 10 10.34 -8.27 -10.94
C PHE A 10 9.08 -7.70 -10.32
N ALA A 11 8.02 -7.66 -11.12
CA ALA A 11 6.66 -7.44 -10.67
C ALA A 11 5.83 -8.63 -11.14
N LEU A 12 5.40 -9.49 -10.20
CA LEU A 12 4.43 -10.54 -10.51
C LEU A 12 3.07 -10.08 -10.05
N GLU A 13 2.16 -9.94 -11.01
CA GLU A 13 0.75 -9.73 -10.72
C GLU A 13 0.05 -11.09 -10.61
N ARG A 14 -0.62 -11.33 -9.49
CA ARG A 14 -1.47 -12.49 -9.27
C ARG A 14 -2.65 -12.08 -8.40
N ASP A 15 -3.86 -12.41 -8.83
CA ASP A 15 -5.10 -12.18 -8.07
C ASP A 15 -5.25 -10.71 -7.59
N GLY A 16 -4.78 -9.75 -8.40
CA GLY A 16 -4.80 -8.31 -8.09
C GLY A 16 -3.72 -7.85 -7.10
N LYS A 17 -2.73 -8.69 -6.80
CA LYS A 17 -1.60 -8.43 -5.89
C LYS A 17 -0.29 -8.42 -6.66
N PHE A 18 0.66 -7.59 -6.22
CA PHE A 18 1.97 -7.46 -6.87
C PHE A 18 3.09 -7.93 -5.94
N PHE A 19 3.90 -8.87 -6.39
CA PHE A 19 5.17 -9.19 -5.73
C PHE A 19 6.26 -8.33 -6.34
N LEU A 20 6.84 -7.44 -5.55
CA LEU A 20 7.76 -6.40 -6.00
C LEU A 20 9.20 -6.70 -5.56
N LYS A 21 10.09 -6.70 -6.56
CA LYS A 21 11.53 -6.53 -6.44
C LYS A 21 11.93 -5.43 -7.42
N ILE A 22 12.34 -4.26 -6.94
CA ILE A 22 12.64 -3.12 -7.81
C ILE A 22 13.99 -2.53 -7.44
N SER A 23 14.74 -2.09 -8.44
CA SER A 23 16.03 -1.39 -8.29
C SER A 23 15.90 0.12 -8.49
N GLN A 24 14.75 0.59 -8.98
CA GLN A 24 14.41 2.00 -9.16
C GLN A 24 12.98 2.26 -8.67
N PRO A 25 12.64 3.51 -8.30
CA PRO A 25 11.30 3.82 -7.85
C PRO A 25 10.26 3.55 -8.94
N ILE A 26 9.14 2.94 -8.57
CA ILE A 26 8.00 2.72 -9.47
C ILE A 26 6.79 3.54 -9.02
N VAL A 27 5.89 3.84 -9.93
CA VAL A 27 4.60 4.48 -9.62
C VAL A 27 3.48 3.46 -9.78
N VAL A 28 2.66 3.33 -8.74
CA VAL A 28 1.45 2.51 -8.73
C VAL A 28 0.24 3.43 -8.65
N HIS A 29 -0.65 3.32 -9.63
CA HIS A 29 -1.94 4.01 -9.65
C HIS A 29 -2.99 3.07 -9.06
N PHE A 30 -3.70 3.46 -8.00
CA PHE A 30 -4.62 2.53 -7.31
C PHE A 30 -5.97 3.09 -6.86
N PHE A 31 -6.08 4.40 -6.62
CA PHE A 31 -7.33 5.03 -6.16
C PHE A 31 -7.53 6.35 -6.90
N GLU A 32 -8.77 6.74 -7.18
CA GLU A 32 -9.12 7.85 -8.10
C GLU A 32 -8.23 9.09 -7.97
N GLY A 33 -7.35 9.31 -8.96
CA GLY A 33 -6.44 10.45 -9.02
C GLY A 33 -5.22 10.37 -8.09
N ILE A 34 -5.08 9.32 -7.29
CA ILE A 34 -3.99 9.09 -6.33
C ILE A 34 -3.01 8.05 -6.88
N SER A 35 -1.74 8.45 -6.92
CA SER A 35 -0.65 7.55 -7.30
C SER A 35 0.36 7.45 -6.16
N VAL A 36 1.03 6.30 -6.06
CA VAL A 36 2.02 6.05 -5.02
C VAL A 36 3.33 5.69 -5.65
N LYS A 37 4.36 6.49 -5.35
CA LYS A 37 5.73 6.21 -5.74
C LYS A 37 6.40 5.36 -4.67
N ILE A 38 6.74 4.13 -5.02
CA ILE A 38 7.37 3.13 -4.15
C ILE A 38 8.87 3.11 -4.46
N PHE A 39 9.70 3.26 -3.43
CA PHE A 39 11.16 3.26 -3.55
C PHE A 39 11.76 1.86 -3.29
N PRO A 40 12.94 1.55 -3.88
CA PRO A 40 13.59 0.22 -3.78
C PRO A 40 13.79 -0.32 -2.36
N GLU A 41 13.99 0.55 -1.38
CA GLU A 41 14.15 0.22 0.04
C GLU A 41 12.94 -0.48 0.67
N LEU A 42 11.77 -0.42 0.02
CA LEU A 42 10.57 -1.12 0.44
C LEU A 42 10.46 -2.54 -0.16
N THR A 43 11.47 -3.01 -0.90
CA THR A 43 11.48 -4.38 -1.47
C THR A 43 12.40 -5.31 -0.68
N LEU A 44 12.18 -6.64 -0.68
CA LEU A 44 11.10 -7.41 -1.32
C LEU A 44 9.76 -7.23 -0.59
N SER A 45 8.68 -6.99 -1.33
CA SER A 45 7.35 -6.78 -0.74
C SER A 45 6.22 -7.35 -1.60
N VAL A 46 5.14 -7.73 -0.93
CA VAL A 46 3.82 -7.89 -1.52
C VAL A 46 3.10 -6.54 -1.43
N CYS A 47 2.63 -6.03 -2.56
CA CYS A 47 1.77 -4.86 -2.68
C CYS A 47 0.34 -5.31 -2.95
N VAL A 48 -0.57 -4.97 -2.05
CA VAL A 48 -2.00 -5.28 -2.15
C VAL A 48 -2.80 -3.99 -2.06
N THR A 49 -3.80 -3.86 -2.92
CA THR A 49 -4.69 -2.69 -2.95
C THR A 49 -6.11 -3.13 -2.61
N GLY A 50 -6.79 -2.38 -1.75
CA GLY A 50 -8.22 -2.53 -1.47
C GLY A 50 -8.93 -1.22 -1.78
N VAL A 51 -9.93 -1.27 -2.67
CA VAL A 51 -10.78 -0.12 -3.02
C VAL A 51 -12.20 -0.46 -2.59
N PHE A 52 -12.77 0.38 -1.74
CA PHE A 52 -14.08 0.16 -1.13
C PHE A 52 -15.06 1.24 -1.56
N THR A 53 -16.34 0.90 -1.54
CA THR A 53 -17.42 1.85 -1.83
C THR A 53 -17.38 3.04 -0.86
N GLY A 54 -17.60 4.26 -1.38
CA GLY A 54 -17.71 5.48 -0.56
C GLY A 54 -16.39 6.19 -0.24
N GLU A 55 -15.53 6.40 -1.24
CA GLU A 55 -14.29 7.21 -1.13
C GLU A 55 -13.21 6.61 -0.20
N LYS A 56 -13.15 5.27 -0.07
CA LYS A 56 -12.14 4.59 0.76
C LYS A 56 -11.22 3.72 -0.06
N GLY A 57 -9.92 3.84 0.19
CA GLY A 57 -8.90 3.06 -0.49
C GLY A 57 -7.72 2.80 0.43
N ILE A 58 -7.04 1.68 0.21
CA ILE A 58 -5.81 1.36 0.93
C ILE A 58 -4.85 0.63 0.00
N LEU A 59 -3.57 0.98 0.10
CA LEU A 59 -2.45 0.26 -0.48
C LEU A 59 -1.57 -0.21 0.68
N VAL A 60 -1.24 -1.49 0.70
CA VAL A 60 -0.41 -2.11 1.73
C VAL A 60 0.80 -2.76 1.07
N LEU A 61 1.98 -2.42 1.57
CA LEU A 61 3.24 -3.08 1.31
C LEU A 61 3.61 -3.90 2.54
N GLY A 62 3.73 -5.22 2.37
CA GLY A 62 4.11 -6.13 3.45
C GLY A 62 5.07 -7.20 2.98
N LYS A 63 5.62 -7.96 3.92
CA LYS A 63 6.54 -9.08 3.62
C LYS A 63 5.81 -10.30 3.06
N GLU A 64 4.53 -10.45 3.40
CA GLU A 64 3.72 -11.62 3.09
C GLU A 64 2.28 -11.20 2.75
N GLU A 65 1.67 -11.95 1.84
CA GLU A 65 0.30 -11.74 1.37
C GLU A 65 -0.72 -11.80 2.52
N ALA A 66 -0.64 -12.84 3.36
CA ALA A 66 -1.55 -13.04 4.48
C ALA A 66 -1.48 -11.91 5.54
N ILE A 67 -0.37 -11.17 5.61
CA ILE A 67 -0.27 -10.00 6.48
C ILE A 67 -0.96 -8.80 5.83
N CYS A 68 -0.75 -8.61 4.52
CA CYS A 68 -1.40 -7.54 3.77
C CYS A 68 -2.92 -7.69 3.80
N ASP A 69 -3.44 -8.88 3.51
CA ASP A 69 -4.88 -9.17 3.49
C ASP A 69 -5.53 -8.87 4.84
N ARG A 70 -4.90 -9.30 5.95
CA ARG A 70 -5.39 -8.97 7.30
C ARG A 70 -5.47 -7.47 7.58
N VAL A 71 -4.54 -6.70 7.02
CA VAL A 71 -4.55 -5.23 7.14
C VAL A 71 -5.66 -4.61 6.29
N ILE A 72 -5.90 -5.13 5.08
CA ILE A 72 -7.02 -4.73 4.23
C ILE A 72 -8.35 -4.99 4.94
N ASP A 73 -8.54 -6.21 5.48
CA ASP A 73 -9.75 -6.58 6.24
C ASP A 73 -9.93 -5.70 7.48
N SER A 74 -8.85 -5.43 8.21
CA SER A 74 -8.88 -4.54 9.37
C SER A 74 -9.27 -3.11 8.97
N PHE A 75 -8.74 -2.61 7.85
CA PHE A 75 -9.06 -1.27 7.34
C PHE A 75 -10.54 -1.15 6.98
N GLU A 76 -11.08 -2.11 6.22
CA GLU A 76 -12.48 -2.11 5.82
C GLU A 76 -13.43 -2.02 7.02
N ASN A 77 -13.10 -2.77 8.08
CA ASN A 77 -13.93 -2.91 9.27
C ASN A 77 -13.76 -1.76 10.29
N SER A 78 -12.56 -1.17 10.39
CA SER A 78 -12.23 -0.18 11.41
C SER A 78 -12.27 1.27 10.93
N VAL A 79 -12.07 1.53 9.64
CA VAL A 79 -12.08 2.88 9.07
C VAL A 79 -13.44 3.17 8.46
N ARG A 80 -14.26 3.93 9.19
CA ARG A 80 -15.59 4.36 8.75
C ARG A 80 -15.56 5.75 8.14
N ASN A 81 -14.66 6.61 8.61
CA ASN A 81 -14.45 7.95 8.10
C ASN A 81 -12.99 8.40 8.26
N SER A 82 -12.68 9.62 7.82
CA SER A 82 -11.34 10.19 7.84
C SER A 82 -10.70 10.30 9.23
N TYR A 83 -11.50 10.43 10.30
CA TYR A 83 -10.97 10.56 11.67
C TYR A 83 -10.42 9.24 12.23
N ASP A 84 -10.74 8.11 11.61
CA ASP A 84 -10.27 6.79 12.03
C ASP A 84 -8.84 6.48 11.54
N ILE A 85 -8.39 7.16 10.47
CA ILE A 85 -7.08 6.91 9.83
C ILE A 85 -5.91 7.02 10.82
N PRO A 86 -5.77 8.08 11.65
CA PRO A 86 -4.63 8.17 12.56
C PRO A 86 -4.57 7.03 13.57
N LYS A 87 -5.72 6.52 14.03
CA LYS A 87 -5.76 5.36 14.93
C LYS A 87 -5.34 4.11 14.18
N PHE A 88 -5.95 3.85 13.02
CA PHE A 88 -5.61 2.72 12.18
C PHE A 88 -4.10 2.64 11.87
N LEU A 89 -3.48 3.75 11.46
CA LEU A 89 -2.04 3.78 11.16
C LEU A 89 -1.17 3.52 12.40
N ARG A 90 -1.59 3.96 13.59
CA ARG A 90 -0.88 3.68 14.84
C ARG A 90 -0.91 2.21 15.21
N ASP A 91 -2.01 1.52 14.92
CA ASP A 91 -2.15 0.09 15.21
C ASP A 91 -1.34 -0.74 14.19
N VAL A 92 -1.38 -0.37 12.91
CA VAL A 92 -0.71 -1.17 11.87
C VAL A 92 0.81 -1.02 11.87
N ARG A 93 1.36 0.14 12.23
CA ARG A 93 2.83 0.33 12.32
C ARG A 93 3.50 -0.60 13.34
N GLU A 94 2.76 -1.15 14.30
CA GLU A 94 3.26 -2.11 15.28
C GLU A 94 3.47 -3.51 14.67
N ASN A 95 2.90 -3.75 13.48
CA ASN A 95 3.10 -4.99 12.73
C ASN A 95 4.47 -5.01 12.04
N SER A 96 5.37 -5.89 12.51
CA SER A 96 6.73 -6.04 11.98
C SER A 96 6.78 -6.52 10.52
N GLY A 97 5.69 -7.10 10.01
CA GLY A 97 5.52 -7.56 8.64
C GLY A 97 5.09 -6.49 7.64
N ILE A 98 4.65 -5.31 8.10
CA ILE A 98 4.28 -4.19 7.21
C ILE A 98 5.50 -3.32 6.94
N LEU A 99 5.64 -2.90 5.68
CA LEU A 99 6.72 -2.08 5.15
C LEU A 99 6.22 -0.68 4.76
N GLY A 100 4.98 -0.56 4.29
CA GLY A 100 4.37 0.72 3.93
C GLY A 100 2.87 0.63 3.77
N ILE A 101 2.17 1.74 4.01
CA ILE A 101 0.72 1.88 3.88
C ILE A 101 0.38 3.26 3.34
N VAL A 102 -0.59 3.29 2.44
CA VAL A 102 -1.37 4.48 2.09
C VAL A 102 -2.82 4.16 2.37
N ALA A 103 -3.48 4.94 3.21
CA ALA A 103 -4.87 4.79 3.60
C ALA A 103 -5.64 6.06 3.25
N ILE A 104 -6.80 5.91 2.62
CA ILE A 104 -7.62 6.99 2.10
C ILE A 104 -9.04 6.82 2.63
N ALA A 105 -9.61 7.88 3.17
CA ALA A 105 -11.02 7.94 3.53
C ALA A 105 -11.53 9.37 3.31
N GLY A 106 -12.41 9.53 2.32
CA GLY A 106 -12.82 10.83 1.83
C GLY A 106 -11.61 11.61 1.31
N LYS A 107 -11.43 12.84 1.81
CA LYS A 107 -10.32 13.74 1.41
C LYS A 107 -9.02 13.54 2.19
N VAL A 108 -9.00 12.64 3.17
CA VAL A 108 -7.82 12.43 4.01
C VAL A 108 -7.02 11.25 3.50
N VAL A 109 -5.73 11.52 3.28
CA VAL A 109 -4.72 10.51 2.98
C VAL A 109 -3.80 10.39 4.19
N GLY A 110 -3.69 9.19 4.74
CA GLY A 110 -2.72 8.84 5.75
C GLY A 110 -1.68 7.89 5.20
N THR A 111 -0.42 8.11 5.56
CA THR A 111 0.70 7.32 5.06
C THR A 111 1.64 6.93 6.18
N TRP A 112 2.21 5.73 6.08
CA TRP A 112 3.32 5.31 6.93
C TRP A 112 4.21 4.33 6.17
N ALA A 113 5.53 4.39 6.35
CA ALA A 113 6.44 3.43 5.77
C ALA A 113 7.74 3.31 6.59
N LYS A 114 8.41 2.15 6.49
CA LYS A 114 9.75 1.90 7.06
C LYS A 114 10.88 2.52 6.22
N GLY A 115 10.53 3.01 5.05
CA GLY A 115 11.39 3.74 4.13
C GLY A 115 10.58 4.83 3.44
N LYS A 116 10.98 5.19 2.22
CA LYS A 116 10.40 6.26 1.45
C LYS A 116 9.22 5.78 0.61
N LEU A 117 8.13 6.51 0.72
CA LEU A 117 6.91 6.35 -0.06
C LEU A 117 6.33 7.75 -0.31
N ASP A 118 6.13 8.12 -1.57
CA ASP A 118 5.55 9.42 -1.92
C ASP A 118 4.13 9.22 -2.47
N VAL A 119 3.16 9.98 -1.97
CA VAL A 119 1.82 10.04 -2.55
C VAL A 119 1.76 11.25 -3.49
N LEU A 120 1.26 11.01 -4.71
CA LEU A 120 1.18 11.96 -5.82
C LEU A 120 -0.28 12.22 -6.19
#